data_AF-A0AA35SKD5-F1
#
_entry.id   AF-A0AA35SKD5-F1
#
_cell.length_a   1.000
_cell.length_b   1.000
_cell.length_c   1.000
_cell.angle_alpha   90.00
_cell.angle_beta   90.00
_cell.angle_gamma   90.00
#
_symmetry.space_group_name_H-M   'P 1'
#
loop_
_entity.id
_entity.type
_entity.pdbx_description
1 polymer ?
#
loop_
_entity_poly.entity_id
_entity_poly.type
_entity_poly.pdbx_seq_one_letter_code
_entity_poly.pdbx_strand_id
1 'polypeptide(L)'
;MLALLGAIRKAVSCHVSALPVAYRTRADEPTFMSLSDPDCACLPEGRAFPTALDNLACNRYEIAEFTKDARALGVNYLGVCCGAAPHHIRSMAEALGRHPPASKYSPDMSRHAYLGTVPEIPAANREFAKNL
;
A
#
# COMPACT_ATOMS: atom_id res chain seq x y z
N MET A 1 -1.47 -2.60 13.02
CA MET A 1 0.00 -2.60 13.26
C MET A 1 0.49 -1.40 14.08
N LEU A 2 0.15 -0.15 13.72
CA LEU A 2 0.70 1.06 14.38
C LEU A 2 0.54 1.08 15.92
N ALA A 3 -0.62 0.68 16.44
CA ALA A 3 -0.84 0.59 17.89
C ALA A 3 0.16 -0.37 18.58
N LEU A 4 0.44 -1.53 17.97
CA LEU A 4 1.43 -2.49 18.47
C LEU A 4 2.85 -1.92 18.41
N LEU A 5 3.19 -1.21 17.32
CA LEU A 5 4.49 -0.55 17.18
C LEU A 5 4.72 0.50 18.28
N GLY A 6 3.70 1.29 18.61
CA GLY A 6 3.79 2.27 19.69
C GLY A 6 4.07 1.64 21.05
N ALA A 7 3.44 0.50 21.36
CA ALA A 7 3.70 -0.26 22.58
C ALA A 7 5.12 -0.87 22.59
N ILE A 8 5.52 -1.52 21.50
CA ILE A 8 6.87 -2.11 21.36
C ILE A 8 7.94 -1.04 21.50
N ARG A 9 7.77 0.11 20.84
CA ARG A 9 8.76 1.18 20.88
C ARG A 9 9.01 1.70 22.30
N LYS A 10 7.96 1.84 23.11
CA LYS A 10 8.06 2.27 24.52
C LYS A 10 8.76 1.24 25.40
N ALA A 11 8.66 -0.04 25.05
CA ALA A 11 9.18 -1.14 25.86
C ALA A 11 10.67 -1.45 25.62
N VAL A 12 11.26 -0.97 24.52
CA VAL A 12 12.64 -1.32 24.12
C VAL A 12 13.47 -0.10 23.78
N SER A 13 14.79 -0.18 24.00
CA SER A 13 15.76 0.89 23.65
C SER A 13 16.52 0.63 22.35
N CYS A 14 16.47 -0.59 21.82
CA CYS A 14 17.18 -0.99 20.61
C CYS A 14 16.47 -0.56 19.31
N HIS A 15 17.07 -0.84 18.16
CA HIS A 15 16.41 -0.58 16.88
C HIS A 15 15.14 -1.44 16.71
N VAL A 16 14.07 -0.82 16.21
CA VAL A 16 12.80 -1.48 15.91
C VAL A 16 12.60 -1.58 14.41
N SER A 17 12.13 -2.73 13.95
CA SER A 17 11.72 -2.98 12.58
C SER A 17 10.20 -3.11 12.47
N ALA A 18 9.64 -2.69 11.34
CA ALA A 18 8.23 -2.90 11.02
C ALA A 18 8.08 -3.35 9.56
N LEU A 19 7.57 -4.57 9.38
CA LEU A 19 7.32 -5.19 8.08
C LEU A 19 5.90 -5.77 8.04
N PRO A 20 4.84 -4.93 7.97
CA PRO A 20 3.48 -5.44 7.90
C PRO A 20 3.21 -6.19 6.59
N VAL A 21 2.18 -7.03 6.58
CA VAL A 21 1.59 -7.53 5.35
C VAL A 21 0.89 -6.41 4.58
N ALA A 22 0.81 -6.50 3.27
CA ALA A 22 0.15 -5.51 2.40
C ALA A 22 -1.33 -5.83 2.15
N TYR A 23 -2.05 -6.27 3.19
CA TYR A 23 -3.49 -6.57 3.11
C TYR A 23 -4.25 -5.86 4.23
N ARG A 24 -5.45 -5.35 3.92
CA ARG A 24 -6.29 -4.64 4.88
C ARG A 24 -6.92 -5.62 5.87
N THR A 25 -6.30 -5.75 7.04
CA THR A 25 -6.84 -6.55 8.16
C THR A 25 -7.80 -5.73 9.01
N ARG A 26 -8.72 -6.42 9.69
CA ARG A 26 -9.72 -5.82 10.58
C ARG A 26 -9.56 -6.39 11.99
N ALA A 27 -10.25 -5.81 12.97
CA ALA A 27 -10.15 -6.28 14.36
C ALA A 27 -10.75 -7.68 14.54
N ASP A 28 -11.81 -8.00 13.80
CA ASP A 28 -12.46 -9.32 13.73
C ASP A 28 -11.68 -10.33 12.87
N GLU A 29 -10.93 -9.85 11.87
CA GLU A 29 -10.04 -10.66 11.02
C GLU A 29 -8.59 -10.11 11.07
N PRO A 30 -7.87 -10.34 12.19
CA PRO A 30 -6.60 -9.64 12.47
C PRO A 30 -5.41 -10.15 11.66
N THR A 31 -5.58 -11.26 10.95
CA THR A 31 -4.53 -11.86 10.11
C THR A 31 -4.99 -11.91 8.66
N PHE A 32 -4.08 -11.78 7.70
CA PHE A 32 -4.43 -11.92 6.29
C PHE A 32 -4.88 -13.36 5.92
N MET A 33 -4.53 -14.36 6.74
CA MET A 33 -4.97 -15.75 6.59
C MET A 33 -6.44 -15.96 7.01
N SER A 34 -6.97 -15.07 7.85
CA SER A 34 -8.36 -15.11 8.32
C SER A 34 -9.29 -14.21 7.51
N LEU A 35 -8.80 -13.51 6.48
CA LEU A 35 -9.63 -12.59 5.73
C LEU A 35 -10.70 -13.33 4.93
N SER A 36 -11.92 -12.80 4.99
CA SER A 36 -13.01 -13.15 4.10
C SER A 36 -13.14 -12.15 2.95
N ASP A 37 -13.72 -12.61 1.85
CA ASP A 37 -14.14 -11.77 0.73
C ASP A 37 -15.65 -11.97 0.50
N PRO A 38 -16.50 -11.14 1.14
CA PRO A 38 -17.95 -11.31 1.09
C PRO A 38 -18.53 -11.02 -0.30
N ASP A 39 -17.79 -10.30 -1.15
CA ASP A 39 -18.23 -9.91 -2.49
C ASP A 39 -17.88 -10.98 -3.54
N CYS A 40 -17.27 -12.09 -3.13
CA CYS A 40 -16.82 -13.16 -4.02
C CYS A 40 -17.47 -14.51 -3.70
N ALA A 41 -18.43 -14.90 -4.55
CA ALA A 41 -19.15 -16.18 -4.42
C ALA A 41 -18.43 -17.37 -5.09
N CYS A 42 -17.28 -17.16 -5.76
CA CYS A 42 -16.59 -18.21 -6.52
C CYS A 42 -15.35 -18.78 -5.81
N LEU A 43 -15.16 -18.48 -4.51
CA LEU A 43 -14.01 -18.96 -3.76
C LEU A 43 -14.12 -20.45 -3.44
N PRO A 44 -13.08 -21.25 -3.72
CA PRO A 44 -12.97 -22.60 -3.20
C PRO A 44 -13.07 -22.59 -1.67
N GLU A 45 -14.00 -23.39 -1.12
CA GLU A 45 -14.21 -23.52 0.33
C GLU A 45 -14.51 -22.20 1.07
N GLY A 46 -14.92 -21.14 0.35
CA GLY A 46 -15.23 -19.83 0.92
C GLY A 46 -14.04 -19.10 1.53
N ARG A 47 -12.80 -19.47 1.16
CA ARG A 47 -11.58 -18.93 1.77
C ARG A 47 -10.77 -18.08 0.79
N ALA A 48 -10.43 -16.86 1.22
CA ALA A 48 -9.60 -15.95 0.42
C ALA A 48 -8.12 -16.37 0.39
N PHE A 49 -7.55 -16.71 1.55
CA PHE A 49 -6.15 -17.13 1.63
C PHE A 49 -5.93 -18.55 1.08
N PRO A 50 -4.85 -18.81 0.30
CA PRO A 50 -3.80 -17.87 -0.09
C PRO A 50 -3.96 -17.26 -1.49
N THR A 51 -4.98 -17.66 -2.26
CA THR A 51 -5.03 -17.46 -3.71
C THR A 51 -6.03 -16.41 -4.20
N ALA A 52 -6.80 -15.79 -3.31
CA ALA A 52 -7.83 -14.81 -3.65
C ALA A 52 -7.78 -13.61 -2.69
N LEU A 53 -6.62 -12.96 -2.60
CA LEU A 53 -6.37 -11.81 -1.72
C LEU A 53 -6.23 -10.48 -2.49
N ASP A 54 -6.35 -10.53 -3.82
CA ASP A 54 -6.01 -9.45 -4.74
C ASP A 54 -6.82 -8.16 -4.47
N ASN A 55 -8.12 -8.30 -4.21
CA ASN A 55 -9.01 -7.19 -3.86
C ASN A 55 -8.78 -6.64 -2.44
N LEU A 56 -8.16 -7.44 -1.56
CA LEU A 56 -7.91 -7.08 -0.16
C LEU A 56 -6.56 -6.36 0.04
N ALA A 57 -5.78 -6.18 -1.02
CA ALA A 57 -4.47 -5.58 -0.97
C ALA A 57 -4.52 -4.08 -0.61
N CYS A 58 -3.58 -3.64 0.23
CA CYS A 58 -3.30 -2.24 0.45
C CYS A 58 -2.86 -1.58 -0.86
N ASN A 59 -3.18 -0.31 -1.03
CA ASN A 59 -2.65 0.50 -2.12
C ASN A 59 -1.36 1.21 -1.70
N ARG A 60 -0.70 1.80 -2.69
CA ARG A 60 0.61 2.46 -2.53
C ARG A 60 0.59 3.65 -1.57
N TYR A 61 -0.53 4.36 -1.48
CA TYR A 61 -0.70 5.53 -0.63
C TYR A 61 -0.89 5.12 0.83
N GLU A 62 -1.64 4.05 1.10
CA GLU A 62 -1.77 3.48 2.44
C GLU A 62 -0.42 3.01 3.00
N ILE A 63 0.41 2.37 2.17
CA ILE A 63 1.78 2.00 2.57
C ILE A 63 2.64 3.24 2.84
N ALA A 64 2.48 4.31 2.05
CA ALA A 64 3.20 5.56 2.26
C ALA A 64 2.79 6.24 3.59
N GLU A 65 1.51 6.28 3.92
CA GLU A 65 1.03 6.85 5.20
C GLU A 65 1.49 6.02 6.39
N PHE A 66 1.34 4.68 6.33
CA PHE A 66 1.91 3.80 7.35
C PHE A 66 3.41 4.04 7.57
N THR A 67 4.15 4.28 6.49
CA THR A 67 5.59 4.54 6.55
C THR A 67 5.90 5.81 7.33
N LYS A 68 5.17 6.91 7.06
CA LYS A 68 5.34 8.19 7.76
C LYS A 68 5.02 8.03 9.25
N ASP A 69 3.90 7.39 9.57
CA ASP A 69 3.45 7.17 10.94
C ASP A 69 4.42 6.28 11.72
N ALA A 70 4.85 5.16 11.12
CA ALA A 70 5.82 4.27 11.74
C ALA A 70 7.18 4.97 11.95
N ARG A 71 7.61 5.82 11.01
CA ARG A 71 8.82 6.62 11.18
C ARG A 71 8.69 7.65 12.29
N ALA A 72 7.53 8.32 12.41
CA ALA A 72 7.24 9.25 13.49
C ALA A 72 7.24 8.55 14.86
N LEU A 73 6.85 7.27 14.91
CA LEU A 73 6.96 6.41 16.09
C LEU A 73 8.41 5.94 16.38
N GLY A 74 9.42 6.33 15.60
CA GLY A 74 10.81 5.94 15.85
C GLY A 74 11.17 4.52 15.40
N VAL A 75 10.45 3.96 14.43
CA VAL A 75 10.86 2.73 13.73
C VAL A 75 12.08 3.02 12.86
N ASN A 76 13.08 2.13 12.93
CA ASN A 76 14.37 2.31 12.28
C ASN A 76 14.47 1.57 10.95
N TYR A 77 13.85 0.39 10.87
CA TYR A 77 13.88 -0.45 9.67
C TYR A 77 12.44 -0.67 9.18
N LEU A 78 12.13 -0.13 8.00
CA LEU A 78 10.79 -0.18 7.41
C LEU A 78 10.82 -1.09 6.18
N GLY A 79 9.87 -2.00 6.10
CA GLY A 79 9.68 -2.88 4.96
C GLY A 79 8.23 -3.34 4.86
N VAL A 80 7.97 -4.28 3.95
CA VAL A 80 6.65 -4.88 3.75
C VAL A 80 6.86 -6.38 3.55
N CYS A 81 5.98 -7.20 4.13
CA CYS A 81 6.05 -8.67 4.10
C CYS A 81 5.17 -9.22 2.96
N CYS A 82 4.35 -10.25 3.21
CA CYS A 82 3.45 -10.84 2.22
C CYS A 82 2.56 -9.78 1.56
N GLY A 83 2.37 -9.90 0.24
CA GLY A 83 1.67 -8.90 -0.58
C GLY A 83 2.54 -7.70 -0.98
N ALA A 84 3.81 -7.64 -0.58
CA ALA A 84 4.72 -6.60 -1.05
C ALA A 84 4.87 -6.66 -2.57
N ALA A 85 4.77 -5.49 -3.21
CA ALA A 85 5.00 -5.30 -4.62
C ALA A 85 5.98 -4.13 -4.82
N PRO A 86 6.67 -4.03 -5.97
CA PRO A 86 7.68 -2.98 -6.18
C PRO A 86 7.17 -1.56 -5.94
N HIS A 87 5.89 -1.29 -6.24
CA HIS A 87 5.28 0.01 -6.03
C HIS A 87 5.05 0.34 -4.54
N HIS A 88 4.85 -0.66 -3.67
CA HIS A 88 4.77 -0.48 -2.22
C HIS A 88 6.11 -0.01 -1.65
N ILE A 89 7.20 -0.70 -2.00
CA ILE A 89 8.56 -0.38 -1.53
C ILE A 89 9.01 0.99 -2.05
N ARG A 90 8.68 1.31 -3.31
CA ARG A 90 8.94 2.63 -3.88
C ARG A 90 8.19 3.74 -3.15
N SER A 91 6.90 3.56 -2.91
CA SER A 91 6.09 4.57 -2.22
C SER A 91 6.54 4.76 -0.76
N MET A 92 6.97 3.69 -0.09
CA MET A 92 7.64 3.76 1.21
C MET A 92 8.94 4.59 1.15
N ALA A 93 9.80 4.35 0.17
CA ALA A 93 11.03 5.12 0.02
C ALA A 93 10.76 6.62 -0.24
N GLU A 94 9.84 6.92 -1.16
CA GLU A 94 9.46 8.28 -1.53
C GLU A 94 8.76 9.02 -0.38
N ALA A 95 7.95 8.33 0.42
CA ALA A 95 7.33 8.90 1.63
C ALA A 95 8.37 9.34 2.69
N LEU A 96 9.56 8.74 2.67
CA LEU A 96 10.70 9.13 3.50
C LEU A 96 11.61 10.19 2.82
N GLY A 97 11.17 10.79 1.72
CA GLY A 97 11.95 11.77 0.95
C GLY A 97 13.12 11.17 0.17
N ARG A 98 13.13 9.85 -0.08
CA ARG A 98 14.18 9.18 -0.85
C ARG A 98 13.76 9.06 -2.31
N HIS A 99 14.75 9.10 -3.22
CA HIS A 99 14.56 8.91 -4.65
C HIS A 99 15.47 7.78 -5.18
N PRO A 100 15.18 6.50 -4.87
CA PRO A 100 15.96 5.38 -5.40
C PRO A 100 15.85 5.29 -6.94
N PRO A 101 16.73 4.53 -7.63
CA PRO A 101 16.65 4.36 -9.08
C PRO A 101 15.29 3.88 -9.60
N ALA A 102 14.54 3.12 -8.78
CA ALA A 102 13.20 2.66 -9.11
C ALA A 102 12.14 3.78 -9.12
N SER A 103 12.41 4.95 -8.55
CA SER A 103 11.53 6.13 -8.57
C SER A 103 11.23 6.64 -9.98
N LYS A 104 12.09 6.33 -10.97
CA LYS A 104 11.79 6.62 -12.38
C LYS A 104 10.52 5.93 -12.91
N TYR A 105 10.03 4.91 -12.21
CA TYR A 105 8.80 4.18 -12.54
C TYR A 105 7.60 4.62 -11.67
N SER A 106 7.72 5.71 -10.91
CA SER A 106 6.59 6.30 -10.21
C SER A 106 5.59 6.89 -11.20
N PRO A 107 4.28 6.85 -10.87
CA PRO A 107 3.25 7.29 -11.78
C PRO A 107 3.36 8.80 -11.96
N ASP A 108 3.46 9.23 -13.21
CA ASP A 108 3.32 10.63 -13.58
C ASP A 108 1.89 10.86 -14.09
N MET A 109 1.01 11.28 -13.18
CA MET A 109 -0.39 11.51 -13.50
C MET A 109 -0.58 12.68 -14.48
N SER A 110 0.37 13.61 -14.60
CA SER A 110 0.29 14.68 -15.60
C SER A 110 0.25 14.13 -17.03
N ARG A 111 0.79 12.92 -17.24
CA ARG A 111 0.84 12.22 -18.53
C ARG A 111 -0.20 11.12 -18.68
N HIS A 112 -1.14 11.00 -17.75
CA HIS A 112 -2.22 10.01 -17.84
C HIS A 112 -3.12 10.31 -19.05
N ALA A 113 -3.51 9.28 -19.82
CA ALA A 113 -4.17 9.44 -21.12
C ALA A 113 -5.51 10.21 -21.10
N TYR A 114 -6.21 10.20 -19.96
CA TYR A 114 -7.49 10.88 -19.75
C TYR A 114 -7.40 12.01 -18.69
N LEU A 115 -6.89 11.66 -17.51
CA LEU A 115 -6.76 12.53 -16.35
C LEU A 115 -5.50 13.42 -16.32
N GLY A 116 -4.64 13.36 -17.33
CA GLY A 116 -3.41 14.15 -17.34
C GLY A 116 -3.61 15.59 -17.77
N THR A 117 -2.57 16.40 -17.56
CA THR A 117 -2.57 17.85 -17.75
C THR A 117 -1.60 18.33 -18.82
N VAL A 118 -0.72 17.46 -19.34
CA VAL A 118 0.22 17.83 -20.41
C VAL A 118 -0.53 18.14 -21.72
N PRO A 119 -0.03 19.10 -22.53
CA PRO A 119 -0.75 19.59 -23.70
C PRO A 119 -0.92 18.54 -24.81
N GLU A 120 -0.07 17.51 -24.85
CA GLU A 120 -0.09 16.44 -25.85
C GLU A 120 -1.31 15.52 -25.70
N ILE A 121 -2.04 15.57 -24.58
CA ILE A 121 -3.24 14.76 -24.37
C ILE A 121 -4.38 15.27 -25.27
N PRO A 122 -4.96 14.43 -26.14
CA PRO A 122 -6.05 14.83 -27.01
C PRO A 122 -7.23 15.43 -26.24
N ALA A 123 -7.84 16.50 -26.79
CA ALA A 123 -9.02 17.13 -26.19
C ALA A 123 -10.18 16.12 -25.99
N ALA A 124 -10.40 15.24 -26.98
CA ALA A 124 -11.39 14.19 -26.91
C ALA A 124 -11.21 13.26 -25.68
N ASN A 125 -9.97 12.93 -25.30
CA ASN A 125 -9.72 12.11 -24.11
C ASN A 125 -10.08 12.86 -22.83
N ARG A 126 -9.73 14.15 -22.74
CA ARG A 126 -10.06 14.99 -21.57
C ARG A 126 -11.56 15.23 -21.45
N GLU A 127 -12.27 15.35 -22.57
CA GLU A 127 -13.73 15.43 -22.58
C GLU A 127 -14.37 14.11 -22.15
N PHE A 128 -13.87 12.98 -22.67
CA PHE A 128 -14.36 11.66 -22.30
C PHE A 128 -14.15 11.34 -20.82
N ALA A 129 -13.09 11.89 -20.19
CA ALA A 129 -12.81 11.69 -18.77
C ALA A 129 -13.98 12.06 -17.83
N LYS A 130 -14.93 12.90 -18.28
CA LYS A 130 -16.15 13.25 -17.52
C LYS A 130 -17.16 12.11 -17.41
N ASN A 131 -17.01 11.06 -18.22
CA ASN A 131 -17.90 9.90 -18.28
C ASN A 131 -17.29 8.64 -17.62
N LEU A 132 -16.09 8.74 -17.04
CA LEU A 132 -15.45 7.67 -16.26
C LEU A 132 -16.03 7.64 -14.84
#